data_AF-A0A1V3NHG9-F1
#
_entry.id   AF-A0A1V3NHG9-F1
#
_cell.length_a   1.000
_cell.length_b   1.000
_cell.length_c   1.000
_cell.angle_alpha   90.00
_cell.angle_beta   90.00
_cell.angle_gamma   90.00
#
_symmetry.space_group_name_H-M   'P 1'
#
loop_
_entity.id
_entity.type
_entity.pdbx_description
1 polymer ?
#
loop_
_entity_poly.entity_id
_entity_poly.type
_entity_poly.pdbx_seq_one_letter_code
_entity_poly.pdbx_strand_id
1 'polypeptide(L)'
;MTSPTSLPDSFNTGILFLVFNRPDTTSLVFEAIRRVRPSRLYVAADGPREGRQEDSERCARVREIATAVDWPCEVRTLFRDTNLGCKHAVSGAIDWFFLNEEQGIILEDDCLPHPDFFLLCVELLEHYANDENVSVITGNNFQNGRKRGDASYYFSKYNHCWGWATWRRAWALYEGTIPFWCEWSQSGDWIEKTPDPVERRYWARIFDRVQAGEIDSWAYPWTASVWHKGGLTATPNVNLVSNIGFGPDSTHTASVDSPLAAMATAPLGELVHPDAVAQDIAADRYVFNHTFGGKAQRFPWSVPRRAAGFLYRRLKRSRT
;
A
#
# COMPACT_ATOMS: atom_id res chain seq x y z
N MET A 1 -32.45 -8.71 -10.65
CA MET A 1 -32.09 -7.74 -9.59
C MET A 1 -31.64 -8.56 -8.40
N THR A 2 -30.35 -8.90 -8.35
CA THR A 2 -29.75 -9.60 -7.21
C THR A 2 -29.45 -8.56 -6.14
N SER A 3 -29.99 -8.78 -4.94
CA SER A 3 -29.74 -7.93 -3.77
C SER A 3 -28.25 -7.86 -3.47
N PRO A 4 -27.70 -6.71 -3.03
CA PRO A 4 -26.34 -6.65 -2.52
C PRO A 4 -26.24 -7.60 -1.33
N THR A 5 -25.22 -8.47 -1.35
CA THR A 5 -24.90 -9.39 -0.25
C THR A 5 -24.81 -8.56 1.03
N SER A 6 -25.80 -8.68 1.91
CA SER A 6 -25.82 -7.98 3.19
C SER A 6 -24.62 -8.44 4.00
N LEU A 7 -23.84 -7.50 4.54
CA LEU A 7 -22.82 -7.80 5.53
C LEU A 7 -23.45 -8.65 6.64
N PRO A 8 -22.78 -9.71 7.12
CA PRO A 8 -23.31 -10.54 8.22
C PRO A 8 -23.63 -9.67 9.44
N ASP A 9 -24.59 -10.11 10.27
CA ASP A 9 -25.12 -9.37 11.43
C ASP A 9 -24.03 -8.89 12.43
N SER A 10 -22.81 -9.44 12.35
CA SER A 10 -21.61 -8.90 12.99
C SER A 10 -20.38 -9.02 12.08
N PHE A 11 -19.68 -7.91 11.80
CA PHE A 11 -18.37 -7.92 11.15
C PHE A 11 -17.29 -8.22 12.20
N ASN A 12 -16.69 -9.41 12.13
CA ASN A 12 -15.79 -9.91 13.18
C ASN A 12 -14.30 -9.70 12.92
N THR A 13 -13.90 -9.32 11.71
CA THR A 13 -12.50 -9.05 11.38
C THR A 13 -12.04 -7.77 12.09
N GLY A 14 -10.92 -7.83 12.80
CA GLY A 14 -10.33 -6.66 13.43
C GLY A 14 -9.88 -5.63 12.40
N ILE A 15 -10.12 -4.35 12.68
CA ILE A 15 -9.64 -3.24 11.84
C ILE A 15 -8.64 -2.40 12.65
N LEU A 16 -7.44 -2.21 12.11
CA LEU A 16 -6.49 -1.20 12.54
C LEU A 16 -6.69 0.07 11.72
N PHE A 17 -7.00 1.16 12.41
CA PHE A 17 -7.11 2.49 11.84
C PHE A 17 -5.93 3.36 12.30
N LEU A 18 -5.04 3.64 11.36
CA LEU A 18 -3.82 4.44 11.55
C LEU A 18 -4.16 5.90 11.25
N VAL A 19 -3.97 6.79 12.21
CA VAL A 19 -4.36 8.19 12.09
C VAL A 19 -3.27 9.13 12.60
N PHE A 20 -3.24 10.37 12.10
CA PHE A 20 -2.35 11.40 12.66
C PHE A 20 -3.07 12.72 12.90
N ASN A 21 -3.07 13.64 11.94
CA ASN A 21 -3.48 15.03 12.14
C ASN A 21 -4.35 15.59 10.99
N ARG A 22 -5.05 14.73 10.24
CA ARG A 22 -5.95 15.12 9.14
C ARG A 22 -7.44 14.84 9.45
N PRO A 23 -8.11 15.69 10.26
CA PRO A 23 -9.52 15.48 10.63
C PRO A 23 -10.46 15.20 9.45
N ASP A 24 -10.27 15.89 8.33
CA ASP A 24 -11.18 15.81 7.17
C ASP A 24 -11.18 14.43 6.52
N THR A 25 -9.99 13.89 6.21
CA THR A 25 -9.87 12.55 5.62
C THR A 25 -10.16 11.47 6.66
N THR A 26 -9.70 11.65 7.92
CA THR A 26 -10.03 10.75 9.03
C THR A 26 -11.54 10.56 9.15
N SER A 27 -12.32 11.65 9.07
CA SER A 27 -13.79 11.57 9.16
C SER A 27 -14.39 10.71 8.06
N LEU A 28 -13.91 10.85 6.81
CA LEU A 28 -14.44 10.08 5.68
C LEU A 28 -14.11 8.59 5.80
N VAL A 29 -12.87 8.25 6.19
CA VAL A 29 -12.46 6.85 6.37
C VAL A 29 -13.16 6.22 7.58
N PHE A 30 -13.28 6.95 8.69
CA PHE A 30 -13.99 6.48 9.88
C PHE A 30 -15.47 6.21 9.57
N GLU A 31 -16.14 7.05 8.79
CA GLU A 31 -17.52 6.80 8.36
C GLU A 31 -17.65 5.51 7.53
N ALA A 32 -16.64 5.18 6.71
CA ALA A 32 -16.62 3.90 5.99
C ALA A 32 -16.48 2.70 6.94
N ILE A 33 -15.63 2.81 7.98
CA ILE A 33 -15.48 1.81 9.04
C ILE A 33 -16.78 1.68 9.86
N ARG A 34 -17.39 2.80 10.24
CA ARG A 34 -18.65 2.87 10.99
C ARG A 34 -19.77 2.13 10.27
N ARG A 35 -19.83 2.17 8.94
CA ARG A 35 -20.85 1.45 8.15
C ARG A 35 -20.75 -0.07 8.27
N VAL A 36 -19.54 -0.62 8.40
CA VAL A 36 -19.37 -2.07 8.55
C VAL A 36 -19.41 -2.54 10.00
N ARG A 37 -19.40 -1.60 10.96
CA ARG A 37 -19.63 -1.85 12.39
C ARG A 37 -18.77 -3.01 12.93
N PRO A 38 -17.42 -2.93 12.80
CA PRO A 38 -16.56 -4.02 13.26
C PRO A 38 -16.74 -4.25 14.77
N SER A 39 -16.75 -5.51 15.19
CA SER A 39 -16.82 -5.85 16.63
C SER A 39 -15.53 -5.49 17.39
N ARG A 40 -14.42 -5.28 16.68
CA ARG A 40 -13.11 -4.89 17.23
C ARG A 40 -12.47 -3.81 16.36
N LEU A 41 -12.21 -2.64 16.94
CA LEU A 41 -11.55 -1.51 16.28
C LEU A 41 -10.30 -1.11 17.07
N TYR A 42 -9.17 -1.06 16.38
CA TYR A 42 -7.89 -0.65 16.92
C TYR A 42 -7.55 0.71 16.33
N VAL A 43 -7.39 1.74 17.16
CA VAL A 43 -7.05 3.10 16.71
C VAL A 43 -5.65 3.44 17.18
N ALA A 44 -4.72 3.57 16.24
CA ALA A 44 -3.37 4.01 16.55
C ALA A 44 -3.15 5.42 16.01
N ALA A 45 -2.84 6.36 16.91
CA ALA A 45 -2.61 7.75 16.57
C ALA A 45 -1.18 8.16 16.90
N ASP A 46 -0.45 8.71 15.92
CA ASP A 46 0.85 9.32 16.20
C ASP A 46 0.70 10.62 17.02
N GLY A 47 1.79 11.07 17.63
CA GLY A 47 1.81 12.30 18.42
C GLY A 47 2.05 13.55 17.58
N PRO A 48 1.73 14.75 18.09
CA PRO A 48 2.04 16.01 17.42
C PRO A 48 3.54 16.16 17.17
N ARG A 49 3.92 16.82 16.06
CA ARG A 49 5.33 17.12 15.77
C ARG A 49 5.82 18.24 16.69
N GLU A 50 7.05 18.09 17.18
CA GLU A 50 7.67 19.11 18.02
C GLU A 50 7.70 20.47 17.29
N GLY A 51 7.32 21.53 18.01
CA GLY A 51 7.28 22.88 17.47
C GLY A 51 6.12 23.19 16.51
N ARG A 52 5.16 22.29 16.31
CA ARG A 52 3.95 22.53 15.49
C ARG A 52 2.68 22.56 16.34
N GLN A 53 2.33 23.74 16.84
CA GLN A 53 1.17 23.91 17.73
C GLN A 53 -0.15 23.43 17.11
N GLU A 54 -0.35 23.64 15.80
CA GLU A 54 -1.55 23.18 15.09
C GLU A 54 -1.75 21.65 15.13
N ASP A 55 -0.65 20.88 15.23
CA ASP A 55 -0.77 19.43 15.31
C ASP A 55 -1.45 19.00 16.60
N SER A 56 -1.25 19.70 17.73
CA SER A 56 -1.88 19.32 19.00
C SER A 56 -3.40 19.34 18.91
N GLU A 57 -3.96 20.40 18.33
CA GLU A 57 -5.41 20.55 18.13
C GLU A 57 -5.93 19.54 17.11
N ARG A 58 -5.24 19.39 15.97
CA ARG A 58 -5.63 18.44 14.92
C ARG A 58 -5.57 16.99 15.39
N CYS A 59 -4.52 16.59 16.11
CA CYS A 59 -4.39 15.26 16.70
C CYS A 59 -5.48 14.96 17.71
N ALA A 60 -5.81 15.92 18.59
CA ALA A 60 -6.92 15.77 19.53
C ALA A 60 -8.24 15.52 18.78
N ARG A 61 -8.51 16.34 17.75
CA ARG A 61 -9.71 16.19 16.93
C ARG A 61 -9.78 14.86 16.18
N VAL A 62 -8.65 14.40 15.63
CA VAL A 62 -8.55 13.10 14.95
C VAL A 62 -8.84 11.95 15.92
N ARG A 63 -8.29 11.99 17.14
CA ARG A 63 -8.54 10.97 18.18
C ARG A 63 -10.01 10.92 18.58
N GLU A 64 -10.67 12.08 18.71
CA GLU A 64 -12.12 12.16 18.95
C GLU A 64 -12.91 11.48 17.82
N ILE A 65 -12.63 11.85 16.56
CA ILE A 65 -13.33 11.31 15.40
C ILE A 65 -13.13 9.79 15.31
N ALA A 66 -11.88 9.33 15.37
CA ALA A 66 -11.53 7.93 15.17
C ALA A 66 -12.03 6.99 16.28
N THR A 67 -12.44 7.54 17.43
CA THR A 67 -12.99 6.76 18.56
C THR A 67 -14.47 7.04 18.82
N ALA A 68 -15.15 7.81 17.95
CA ALA A 68 -16.58 8.16 18.08
C ALA A 68 -17.53 6.99 17.73
N VAL A 69 -17.27 5.82 18.30
CA VAL A 69 -17.96 4.56 18.06
C VAL A 69 -19.32 4.54 18.76
N ASP A 70 -20.39 4.31 18.00
CA ASP A 70 -21.78 4.25 18.49
C ASP A 70 -22.44 2.87 18.25
N TRP A 71 -21.65 1.84 18.00
CA TRP A 71 -22.09 0.46 17.84
C TRP A 71 -21.39 -0.48 18.83
N PRO A 72 -21.90 -1.70 19.07
CA PRO A 72 -21.21 -2.69 19.90
C PRO A 72 -19.85 -3.05 19.31
N CYS A 73 -18.78 -2.55 19.95
CA CYS A 73 -17.42 -2.66 19.46
C CYS A 73 -16.44 -2.55 20.63
N GLU A 74 -15.45 -3.44 20.66
CA GLU A 74 -14.27 -3.30 21.49
C GLU A 74 -13.31 -2.31 20.82
N VAL A 75 -13.17 -1.12 21.40
CA VAL A 75 -12.21 -0.12 20.93
C VAL A 75 -10.93 -0.20 21.75
N ARG A 76 -9.81 -0.44 21.07
CA ARG A 76 -8.46 -0.40 21.67
C ARG A 76 -7.67 0.76 21.07
N THR A 77 -6.93 1.49 21.88
CA THR A 77 -6.22 2.69 21.44
C THR A 77 -4.72 2.60 21.71
N LEU A 78 -3.91 3.05 20.74
CA LEU A 78 -2.48 3.30 20.89
C LEU A 78 -2.20 4.76 20.50
N PHE A 79 -2.28 5.66 21.47
CA PHE A 79 -2.02 7.09 21.25
C PHE A 79 -0.63 7.45 21.75
N ARG A 80 0.14 8.13 20.90
CA ARG A 80 1.49 8.59 21.22
C ARG A 80 1.49 10.05 21.62
N ASP A 81 2.37 10.42 22.54
CA ASP A 81 2.53 11.81 22.98
C ASP A 81 3.43 12.60 22.04
N THR A 82 4.34 11.93 21.34
CA THR A 82 5.29 12.53 20.39
C THR A 82 5.19 11.86 19.02
N ASN A 83 5.49 12.62 17.97
CA ASN A 83 5.55 12.11 16.60
C ASN A 83 6.75 11.17 16.42
N LEU A 84 6.50 9.92 16.01
CA LEU A 84 7.56 8.96 15.70
C LEU A 84 7.88 8.83 14.21
N GLY A 85 7.14 9.54 13.34
CA GLY A 85 7.31 9.45 11.89
C GLY A 85 6.68 8.19 11.30
N CYS A 86 6.58 8.15 9.98
CA CYS A 86 5.79 7.13 9.27
C CYS A 86 6.35 5.72 9.49
N LYS A 87 7.68 5.56 9.49
CA LYS A 87 8.33 4.26 9.65
C LYS A 87 8.00 3.62 10.99
N HIS A 88 8.26 4.32 12.09
CA HIS A 88 8.16 3.76 13.43
C HIS A 88 6.72 3.82 13.98
N ALA A 89 5.98 4.89 13.68
CA ALA A 89 4.62 5.01 14.17
C ALA A 89 3.71 3.91 13.60
N VAL A 90 3.79 3.69 12.27
CA VAL A 90 2.95 2.72 11.59
C VAL A 90 3.40 1.28 11.87
N SER A 91 4.69 0.95 11.70
CA SER A 91 5.13 -0.44 11.91
C SER A 91 4.87 -0.91 13.34
N GLY A 92 5.14 -0.06 14.34
CA GLY A 92 4.86 -0.39 15.74
C GLY A 92 3.37 -0.50 16.07
N ALA A 93 2.50 0.21 15.34
CA ALA A 93 1.05 0.05 15.48
C ALA A 93 0.57 -1.28 14.86
N ILE A 94 1.17 -1.71 13.75
CA ILE A 94 0.88 -3.01 13.13
C ILE A 94 1.40 -4.16 14.03
N ASP A 95 2.59 -4.01 14.62
CA ASP A 95 3.11 -4.94 15.64
C ASP A 95 2.12 -5.09 16.79
N TRP A 96 1.70 -3.96 17.38
CA TRP A 96 0.71 -3.93 18.46
C TRP A 96 -0.62 -4.57 18.06
N PHE A 97 -1.10 -4.32 16.84
CA PHE A 97 -2.33 -4.93 16.33
C PHE A 97 -2.22 -6.45 16.26
N PHE A 98 -1.12 -6.98 15.70
CA PHE A 98 -0.93 -8.43 15.57
C PHE A 98 -0.50 -9.14 16.85
N LEU A 99 -0.16 -8.43 17.93
CA LEU A 99 -0.13 -9.05 19.27
C LEU A 99 -1.53 -9.50 19.72
N ASN A 100 -2.59 -8.91 19.16
CA ASN A 100 -3.96 -9.12 19.58
C ASN A 100 -4.80 -9.87 18.55
N GLU A 101 -4.50 -9.72 17.25
CA GLU A 101 -5.22 -10.36 16.16
C GLU A 101 -4.35 -11.37 15.41
N GLU A 102 -4.95 -12.44 14.90
CA GLU A 102 -4.27 -13.41 14.01
C GLU A 102 -4.26 -12.91 12.55
N GLN A 103 -5.23 -12.08 12.21
CA GLN A 103 -5.42 -11.49 10.89
C GLN A 103 -6.30 -10.24 10.98
N GLY A 104 -6.19 -9.35 10.01
CA GLY A 104 -7.06 -8.18 10.00
C GLY A 104 -6.78 -7.18 8.90
N ILE A 105 -7.60 -6.13 8.90
CA ILE A 105 -7.60 -5.04 7.92
C ILE A 105 -6.86 -3.85 8.51
N ILE A 106 -6.09 -3.15 7.69
CA ILE A 106 -5.29 -1.99 8.04
C ILE A 106 -5.68 -0.85 7.08
N LEU A 107 -6.16 0.26 7.65
CA LEU A 107 -6.55 1.48 6.94
C LEU A 107 -5.79 2.67 7.50
N GLU A 108 -5.31 3.54 6.62
CA GLU A 108 -4.76 4.86 6.98
C GLU A 108 -5.85 5.93 6.87
N ASP A 109 -5.67 7.07 7.55
CA ASP A 109 -6.61 8.19 7.60
C ASP A 109 -6.94 8.83 6.25
N ASP A 110 -6.25 8.45 5.18
CA ASP A 110 -6.48 8.92 3.83
C ASP A 110 -6.79 7.80 2.81
N CYS A 111 -7.02 6.58 3.27
CA CYS A 111 -7.35 5.43 2.44
C CYS A 111 -8.85 5.16 2.50
N LEU A 112 -9.65 5.76 1.62
CA LEU A 112 -11.11 5.62 1.60
C LEU A 112 -11.54 4.31 0.91
N PRO A 113 -12.09 3.31 1.64
CA PRO A 113 -12.47 2.04 1.05
C PRO A 113 -13.88 2.06 0.46
N HIS A 114 -14.05 1.35 -0.65
CA HIS A 114 -15.35 0.92 -1.16
C HIS A 114 -15.91 -0.21 -0.27
N PRO A 115 -17.24 -0.36 -0.09
CA PRO A 115 -17.81 -1.44 0.73
C PRO A 115 -17.30 -2.85 0.39
N ASP A 116 -17.18 -3.19 -0.89
CA ASP A 116 -16.67 -4.49 -1.36
C ASP A 116 -15.21 -4.77 -0.92
N PHE A 117 -14.42 -3.76 -0.53
CA PHE A 117 -13.09 -3.97 0.07
C PHE A 117 -13.18 -4.83 1.33
N PHE A 118 -14.14 -4.55 2.20
CA PHE A 118 -14.29 -5.29 3.45
C PHE A 118 -14.72 -6.73 3.19
N LEU A 119 -15.61 -6.94 2.21
CA LEU A 119 -16.04 -8.28 1.79
C LEU A 119 -14.89 -9.09 1.20
N LEU A 120 -14.11 -8.48 0.31
CA LEU A 120 -12.91 -9.10 -0.26
C LEU A 120 -11.93 -9.51 0.84
N CYS A 121 -11.63 -8.61 1.78
CA CYS A 121 -10.70 -8.90 2.85
C CYS A 121 -11.20 -10.02 3.75
N VAL A 122 -12.48 -10.04 4.14
CA VAL A 122 -13.04 -11.12 4.97
C VAL A 122 -12.89 -12.47 4.28
N GLU A 123 -13.33 -12.59 3.02
CA GLU A 123 -13.22 -13.84 2.28
C GLU A 123 -11.76 -14.28 2.15
N LEU A 124 -10.88 -13.40 1.68
CA LEU A 124 -9.52 -13.79 1.36
C LEU A 124 -8.66 -14.06 2.60
N LEU A 125 -8.94 -13.37 3.71
CA LEU A 125 -8.28 -13.65 4.99
C LEU A 125 -8.58 -15.08 5.46
N GLU A 126 -9.84 -15.51 5.36
CA GLU A 126 -10.25 -16.89 5.68
C GLU A 126 -9.69 -17.89 4.67
N HIS A 127 -9.89 -17.63 3.37
CA HIS A 127 -9.51 -18.54 2.29
C HIS A 127 -8.00 -18.84 2.27
N TYR A 128 -7.16 -17.83 2.48
CA TYR A 128 -5.70 -17.98 2.49
C TYR A 128 -5.08 -18.01 3.89
N ALA A 129 -5.88 -18.29 4.94
CA ALA A 129 -5.41 -18.28 6.32
C ALA A 129 -4.12 -19.10 6.54
N ASN A 130 -4.02 -20.25 5.88
CA ASN A 130 -2.89 -21.19 5.99
C ASN A 130 -1.99 -21.24 4.74
N ASP A 131 -2.26 -20.45 3.70
CA ASP A 131 -1.44 -20.43 2.49
C ASP A 131 -0.32 -19.39 2.62
N GLU A 132 0.89 -19.86 2.93
CA GLU A 132 2.06 -19.00 3.11
C GLU A 132 2.53 -18.31 1.82
N ASN A 133 2.04 -18.75 0.65
CA ASN A 133 2.34 -18.06 -0.61
C ASN A 133 1.63 -16.70 -0.71
N VAL A 134 0.56 -16.48 0.06
CA VAL A 134 -0.18 -15.20 0.10
C VAL A 134 0.17 -14.47 1.40
N SER A 135 0.71 -13.26 1.23
CA SER A 135 1.16 -12.41 2.34
C SER A 135 0.33 -11.15 2.51
N VAL A 136 -0.29 -10.64 1.43
CA VAL A 136 -1.00 -9.36 1.44
C VAL A 136 -2.28 -9.48 0.64
N ILE A 137 -3.35 -8.83 1.10
CA ILE A 137 -4.54 -8.50 0.31
C ILE A 137 -4.56 -6.99 0.19
N THR A 138 -4.54 -6.44 -1.02
CA THR A 138 -4.60 -4.98 -1.24
C THR A 138 -5.98 -4.55 -1.72
N GLY A 139 -6.41 -3.34 -1.35
CA GLY A 139 -7.57 -2.69 -1.94
C GLY A 139 -7.24 -1.94 -3.24
N ASN A 140 -5.98 -1.84 -3.64
CA ASN A 140 -5.58 -1.03 -4.78
C ASN A 140 -5.54 -1.80 -6.10
N ASN A 141 -5.80 -1.12 -7.20
CA ASN A 141 -5.50 -1.61 -8.53
C ASN A 141 -4.93 -0.48 -9.42
N PHE A 142 -3.69 -0.66 -9.87
CA PHE A 142 -3.00 0.30 -10.74
C PHE A 142 -2.82 -0.21 -12.18
N GLN A 143 -3.76 -1.03 -12.65
CA GLN A 143 -3.78 -1.57 -14.02
C GLN A 143 -4.49 -0.65 -15.03
N ASN A 144 -5.01 0.50 -14.58
CA ASN A 144 -5.73 1.47 -15.42
C ASN A 144 -6.89 0.82 -16.22
N GLY A 145 -7.78 0.13 -15.50
CA GLY A 145 -8.95 -0.56 -16.06
C GLY A 145 -8.64 -1.88 -16.79
N ARG A 146 -7.38 -2.33 -16.83
CA ARG A 146 -7.04 -3.63 -17.43
C ARG A 146 -7.31 -4.76 -16.43
N LYS A 147 -8.24 -5.65 -16.77
CA LYS A 147 -8.46 -6.91 -16.05
C LYS A 147 -7.30 -7.90 -16.29
N ARG A 148 -6.97 -8.69 -15.27
CA ARG A 148 -5.99 -9.78 -15.27
C ARG A 148 -6.70 -11.10 -14.95
N GLY A 149 -6.67 -12.04 -15.90
CA GLY A 149 -7.43 -13.29 -15.80
C GLY A 149 -8.95 -13.07 -15.78
N ASP A 150 -9.68 -14.16 -15.49
CA ASP A 150 -11.15 -14.14 -15.45
C ASP A 150 -11.71 -14.03 -14.02
N ALA A 151 -10.88 -14.28 -13.01
CA ALA A 151 -11.19 -14.14 -11.59
C ALA A 151 -11.41 -12.67 -11.16
N SER A 152 -11.90 -12.47 -9.93
CA SER A 152 -12.14 -11.13 -9.37
C SER A 152 -10.86 -10.47 -8.85
N TYR A 153 -9.80 -11.24 -8.64
CA TYR A 153 -8.47 -10.76 -8.26
C TYR A 153 -7.37 -11.60 -8.93
N TYR A 154 -6.15 -11.07 -8.94
CA TYR A 154 -4.94 -11.72 -9.45
C TYR A 154 -3.82 -11.61 -8.41
N PHE A 155 -2.71 -12.32 -8.61
CA PHE A 155 -1.56 -12.21 -7.71
C PHE A 155 -0.44 -11.37 -8.30
N SER A 156 0.02 -10.41 -7.51
CA SER A 156 1.12 -9.49 -7.83
C SER A 156 2.24 -9.67 -6.82
N LYS A 157 3.49 -9.38 -7.20
CA LYS A 157 4.52 -9.14 -6.18
C LYS A 157 4.33 -7.79 -5.48
N TYR A 158 3.62 -6.84 -6.06
CA TYR A 158 3.50 -5.49 -5.50
C TYR A 158 2.43 -5.40 -4.42
N ASN A 159 2.86 -5.07 -3.19
CA ASN A 159 1.99 -5.04 -2.01
C ASN A 159 0.89 -3.99 -2.06
N HIS A 160 1.19 -2.79 -2.59
CA HIS A 160 0.29 -1.63 -2.61
C HIS A 160 -0.49 -1.41 -1.30
N CYS A 161 0.12 -0.70 -0.35
CA CYS A 161 -0.37 -0.64 1.02
C CYS A 161 -1.43 0.45 1.31
N TRP A 162 -2.21 0.93 0.34
CA TRP A 162 -3.30 1.88 0.64
C TRP A 162 -4.60 1.14 0.88
N GLY A 163 -4.89 0.87 2.15
CA GLY A 163 -5.98 -0.01 2.56
C GLY A 163 -5.72 -1.45 2.15
N TRP A 164 -5.37 -2.28 3.12
CA TRP A 164 -4.92 -3.65 2.89
C TRP A 164 -5.25 -4.54 4.07
N ALA A 165 -5.06 -5.84 3.92
CA ALA A 165 -5.21 -6.82 4.98
C ALA A 165 -4.06 -7.83 4.94
N THR A 166 -3.77 -8.42 6.09
CA THR A 166 -2.73 -9.44 6.23
C THR A 166 -2.95 -10.28 7.48
N TRP A 167 -2.06 -11.24 7.69
CA TRP A 167 -2.04 -12.16 8.83
C TRP A 167 -0.84 -11.86 9.72
N ARG A 168 -0.96 -12.15 11.02
CA ARG A 168 0.15 -12.18 11.97
C ARG A 168 1.31 -13.01 11.44
N ARG A 169 1.02 -14.19 10.84
CA ARG A 169 2.03 -15.07 10.25
C ARG A 169 2.85 -14.39 9.16
N ALA A 170 2.23 -13.54 8.34
CA ALA A 170 2.90 -12.84 7.26
C ALA A 170 3.64 -11.61 7.80
N TRP A 171 2.99 -10.82 8.67
CA TRP A 171 3.61 -9.65 9.29
C TRP A 171 4.85 -9.99 10.14
N ALA A 172 4.89 -11.18 10.75
CA ALA A 172 6.06 -11.67 11.48
C ALA A 172 7.35 -11.74 10.62
N LEU A 173 7.24 -11.66 9.29
CA LEU A 173 8.37 -11.62 8.35
C LEU A 173 8.93 -10.19 8.15
N TYR A 174 8.27 -9.16 8.69
CA TYR A 174 8.68 -7.78 8.55
C TYR A 174 10.02 -7.51 9.27
N GLU A 175 11.02 -7.05 8.52
CA GLU A 175 12.30 -6.61 9.08
C GLU A 175 12.58 -5.16 8.66
N GLY A 176 12.26 -4.20 9.54
CA GLY A 176 12.29 -2.76 9.23
C GLY A 176 13.65 -2.17 8.82
N THR A 177 14.76 -2.88 9.12
CA THR A 177 16.13 -2.51 8.71
C THR A 177 16.64 -3.31 7.52
N ILE A 178 15.86 -4.28 7.02
CA ILE A 178 16.20 -5.19 5.91
C ILE A 178 17.64 -5.73 5.98
N PRO A 179 18.06 -6.33 7.11
CA PRO A 179 19.46 -6.75 7.29
C PRO A 179 19.88 -7.81 6.25
N PHE A 180 18.93 -8.60 5.74
CA PHE A 180 19.15 -9.55 4.66
C PHE A 180 19.47 -8.91 3.30
N TRP A 181 19.23 -7.61 3.10
CA TRP A 181 19.35 -6.97 1.79
C TRP A 181 20.77 -7.04 1.19
N CYS A 182 21.82 -6.90 2.02
CA CYS A 182 23.19 -6.91 1.54
C CYS A 182 23.55 -8.25 0.87
N GLU A 183 23.16 -9.36 1.48
CA GLU A 183 23.39 -10.71 0.95
C GLU A 183 22.40 -11.02 -0.18
N TRP A 184 21.11 -10.72 0.03
CA TRP A 184 20.06 -11.04 -0.94
C TRP A 184 20.25 -10.33 -2.27
N SER A 185 20.65 -9.06 -2.27
CA SER A 185 20.92 -8.26 -3.48
C SER A 185 22.00 -8.84 -4.39
N GLN A 186 22.86 -9.72 -3.87
CA GLN A 186 23.95 -10.39 -4.58
C GLN A 186 23.59 -11.84 -4.98
N SER A 187 22.42 -12.33 -4.58
CA SER A 187 21.98 -13.70 -4.81
C SER A 187 21.35 -13.92 -6.18
N GLY A 188 21.32 -15.19 -6.63
CA GLY A 188 20.53 -15.60 -7.80
C GLY A 188 19.03 -15.43 -7.59
N ASP A 189 18.56 -15.57 -6.34
CA ASP A 189 17.16 -15.42 -5.96
C ASP A 189 16.62 -14.00 -6.26
N TRP A 190 17.40 -12.97 -5.93
CA TRP A 190 17.03 -11.58 -6.27
C TRP A 190 16.89 -11.38 -7.78
N ILE A 191 17.78 -11.97 -8.57
CA ILE A 191 17.74 -11.90 -10.03
C ILE A 191 16.49 -12.61 -10.57
N GLU A 192 16.14 -13.77 -10.02
CA GLU A 192 14.96 -14.54 -10.39
C GLU A 192 13.66 -13.79 -10.09
N LYS A 193 13.54 -13.19 -8.90
CA LYS A 193 12.34 -12.43 -8.47
C LYS A 193 12.23 -11.05 -9.13
N THR A 194 13.35 -10.49 -9.60
CA THR A 194 13.39 -9.22 -10.33
C THR A 194 14.18 -9.33 -11.63
N PRO A 195 13.68 -10.10 -12.62
CA PRO A 195 14.45 -10.43 -13.81
C PRO A 195 14.74 -9.20 -14.69
N ASP A 196 13.86 -8.21 -14.65
CA ASP A 196 14.00 -6.97 -15.41
C ASP A 196 15.09 -6.05 -14.83
N PRO A 197 16.20 -5.79 -15.55
CA PRO A 197 17.34 -5.05 -15.00
C PRO A 197 17.04 -3.58 -14.69
N VAL A 198 16.02 -2.99 -15.30
CA VAL A 198 15.63 -1.59 -15.03
C VAL A 198 14.84 -1.52 -13.72
N GLU A 199 13.90 -2.45 -13.53
CA GLU A 199 13.14 -2.61 -12.29
C GLU A 199 14.08 -2.97 -11.13
N ARG A 200 14.95 -3.96 -11.34
CA ARG A 200 15.92 -4.40 -10.35
C ARG A 200 16.81 -3.26 -9.86
N ARG A 201 17.33 -2.43 -10.78
CA ARG A 201 18.15 -1.25 -10.40
C ARG A 201 17.35 -0.17 -9.68
N TYR A 202 16.07 0.00 -10.03
CA TYR A 202 15.20 0.95 -9.36
C TYR A 202 14.97 0.54 -7.91
N TRP A 203 14.55 -0.71 -7.68
CA TRP A 203 14.27 -1.23 -6.35
C TRP A 203 15.53 -1.39 -5.50
N ALA A 204 16.64 -1.84 -6.09
CA ALA A 204 17.92 -1.92 -5.38
C ALA A 204 18.33 -0.58 -4.78
N ARG A 205 18.21 0.52 -5.55
CA ARG A 205 18.49 1.88 -5.05
C ARG A 205 17.57 2.29 -3.90
N ILE A 206 16.31 1.86 -3.89
CA ILE A 206 15.38 2.15 -2.79
C ILE A 206 15.82 1.37 -1.55
N PHE A 207 16.10 0.08 -1.68
CA PHE A 207 16.51 -0.76 -0.56
C PHE A 207 17.89 -0.37 0.01
N ASP A 208 18.84 0.06 -0.83
CA ASP A 208 20.11 0.64 -0.36
C ASP A 208 19.87 1.85 0.55
N ARG A 209 18.93 2.73 0.17
CA ARG A 209 18.56 3.91 0.96
C ARG A 209 17.79 3.56 2.24
N VAL A 210 16.95 2.52 2.21
CA VAL A 210 16.30 2.00 3.42
C VAL A 210 17.35 1.51 4.41
N GLN A 211 18.33 0.72 3.94
CA GLN A 211 19.41 0.19 4.77
C GLN A 211 20.32 1.31 5.31
N ALA A 212 20.56 2.35 4.51
CA ALA A 212 21.30 3.55 4.93
C ALA A 212 20.51 4.46 5.91
N GLY A 213 19.25 4.15 6.21
CA GLY A 213 18.42 4.94 7.12
C GLY A 213 17.90 6.26 6.51
N GLU A 214 17.94 6.41 5.20
CA GLU A 214 17.60 7.65 4.48
C GLU A 214 16.10 7.77 4.14
N ILE A 215 15.29 6.77 4.51
CA ILE A 215 13.87 6.70 4.18
C ILE A 215 13.05 6.44 5.45
N ASP A 216 12.19 7.39 5.78
CA ASP A 216 11.14 7.26 6.81
C ASP A 216 9.87 6.66 6.20
N SER A 217 9.89 5.35 5.91
CA SER A 217 8.71 4.60 5.46
C SER A 217 8.82 3.13 5.86
N TRP A 218 7.71 2.58 6.33
CA TRP A 218 7.57 1.15 6.67
C TRP A 218 7.25 0.29 5.43
N ALA A 219 6.62 0.86 4.41
CA ALA A 219 6.10 0.11 3.26
C ALA A 219 7.21 -0.49 2.38
N TYR A 220 8.37 0.18 2.27
CA TYR A 220 9.51 -0.34 1.53
C TYR A 220 10.18 -1.55 2.22
N PRO A 221 10.52 -1.52 3.52
CA PRO A 221 10.93 -2.71 4.24
C PRO A 221 9.91 -3.86 4.13
N TRP A 222 8.61 -3.55 4.22
CA TRP A 222 7.57 -4.58 4.05
C TRP A 222 7.59 -5.23 2.66
N THR A 223 7.74 -4.41 1.61
CA THR A 223 7.90 -4.92 0.23
C THR A 223 9.13 -5.82 0.11
N ALA A 224 10.28 -5.40 0.68
CA ALA A 224 11.50 -6.19 0.65
C ALA A 224 11.34 -7.52 1.40
N SER A 225 10.72 -7.52 2.58
CA SER A 225 10.44 -8.73 3.37
C SER A 225 9.56 -9.71 2.62
N VAL A 226 8.43 -9.24 2.06
CA VAL A 226 7.51 -10.09 1.28
C VAL A 226 8.23 -10.68 0.07
N TRP A 227 8.97 -9.88 -0.68
CA TRP A 227 9.69 -10.35 -1.86
C TRP A 227 10.79 -11.35 -1.50
N HIS A 228 11.56 -11.08 -0.44
CA HIS A 228 12.61 -11.99 0.01
C HIS A 228 12.04 -13.37 0.40
N LYS A 229 10.86 -13.40 1.00
CA LYS A 229 10.16 -14.63 1.38
C LYS A 229 9.31 -15.24 0.25
N GLY A 230 9.23 -14.60 -0.91
CA GLY A 230 8.48 -15.09 -2.07
C GLY A 230 6.96 -14.94 -1.93
N GLY A 231 6.48 -14.13 -0.99
CA GLY A 231 5.06 -13.90 -0.79
C GLY A 231 4.43 -13.10 -1.92
N LEU A 232 3.16 -13.36 -2.19
CA LEU A 232 2.35 -12.67 -3.19
C LEU A 232 1.24 -11.84 -2.55
N THR A 233 0.77 -10.88 -3.33
CA THR A 233 -0.32 -9.97 -2.99
C THR A 233 -1.55 -10.33 -3.81
N ALA A 234 -2.65 -10.65 -3.15
CA ALA A 234 -3.96 -10.74 -3.79
C ALA A 234 -4.45 -9.31 -4.13
N THR A 235 -4.57 -9.02 -5.43
CA THR A 235 -4.89 -7.70 -5.97
C THR A 235 -6.22 -7.74 -6.73
N PRO A 236 -7.25 -6.99 -6.31
CA PRO A 236 -8.55 -6.98 -6.98
C PRO A 236 -8.41 -6.48 -8.42
N ASN A 237 -9.27 -6.95 -9.32
CA ASN A 237 -9.32 -6.50 -10.72
C ASN A 237 -9.99 -5.13 -10.91
N VAL A 238 -10.48 -4.53 -9.82
CA VAL A 238 -10.97 -3.15 -9.74
C VAL A 238 -10.25 -2.43 -8.60
N ASN A 239 -10.24 -1.10 -8.63
CA ASN A 239 -9.73 -0.34 -7.49
C ASN A 239 -10.81 -0.29 -6.40
N LEU A 240 -10.49 -0.75 -5.20
CA LEU A 240 -11.41 -0.79 -4.05
C LEU A 240 -11.06 0.22 -2.97
N VAL A 241 -9.89 0.85 -3.02
CA VAL A 241 -9.49 1.92 -2.10
C VAL A 241 -8.95 3.12 -2.87
N SER A 242 -9.49 4.30 -2.54
CA SER A 242 -9.06 5.59 -3.09
C SER A 242 -8.18 6.30 -2.06
N ASN A 243 -6.95 6.66 -2.43
CA ASN A 243 -6.13 7.54 -1.59
C ASN A 243 -6.56 9.00 -1.79
N ILE A 244 -7.21 9.57 -0.77
CA ILE A 244 -7.76 10.93 -0.76
C ILE A 244 -6.85 11.93 -0.03
N GLY A 245 -5.62 11.54 0.30
CA GLY A 245 -4.68 12.32 1.10
C GLY A 245 -3.58 13.01 0.31
N PHE A 246 -3.61 12.93 -1.03
CA PHE A 246 -2.68 13.66 -1.88
C PHE A 246 -2.84 15.16 -1.69
N GLY A 247 -1.75 15.86 -1.41
CA GLY A 247 -1.81 17.30 -1.14
C GLY A 247 -0.68 17.83 -0.26
N PRO A 248 -0.72 19.14 0.05
CA PRO A 248 0.32 19.83 0.81
C PRO A 248 0.50 19.28 2.23
N ASP A 249 -0.54 18.68 2.81
CA ASP A 249 -0.51 18.06 4.13
C ASP A 249 -0.04 16.60 4.12
N SER A 250 0.38 16.07 2.96
CA SER A 250 0.85 14.70 2.82
C SER A 250 2.34 14.51 3.17
N THR A 251 2.67 13.38 3.79
CA THR A 251 4.06 13.02 4.09
C THR A 251 4.82 12.51 2.85
N HIS A 252 4.14 11.81 1.92
CA HIS A 252 4.80 11.14 0.78
C HIS A 252 4.12 11.34 -0.59
N THR A 253 2.92 11.93 -0.64
CA THR A 253 2.04 12.05 -1.80
C THR A 253 1.72 13.52 -2.12
N ALA A 254 2.73 14.39 -2.07
CA ALA A 254 2.54 15.85 -2.08
C ALA A 254 1.98 16.43 -3.40
N SER A 255 2.03 15.66 -4.50
CA SER A 255 1.58 16.11 -5.83
C SER A 255 0.10 15.80 -6.04
N VAL A 256 -0.78 16.79 -5.90
CA VAL A 256 -2.22 16.66 -6.18
C VAL A 256 -2.51 16.18 -7.61
N ASP A 257 -1.67 16.53 -8.58
CA ASP A 257 -1.83 16.13 -9.99
C ASP A 257 -1.35 14.71 -10.30
N SER A 258 -1.03 13.93 -9.25
CA SER A 258 -0.66 12.53 -9.43
C SER A 258 -1.83 11.76 -10.06
N PRO A 259 -1.61 10.94 -11.10
CA PRO A 259 -2.65 10.09 -11.66
C PRO A 259 -3.13 9.00 -10.68
N LEU A 260 -2.46 8.85 -9.54
CA LEU A 260 -2.83 7.93 -8.46
C LEU A 260 -3.65 8.61 -7.35
N ALA A 261 -3.78 9.94 -7.37
CA ALA A 261 -4.58 10.68 -6.41
C ALA A 261 -6.07 10.44 -6.65
N ALA A 262 -6.80 10.14 -5.58
CA ALA A 262 -8.26 9.98 -5.59
C ALA A 262 -8.78 9.08 -6.72
N MET A 263 -8.06 7.99 -7.03
CA MET A 263 -8.48 7.05 -8.05
C MET A 263 -9.87 6.50 -7.75
N ALA A 264 -10.78 6.62 -8.71
CA ALA A 264 -12.15 6.15 -8.57
C ALA A 264 -12.18 4.67 -8.15
N THR A 265 -13.05 4.35 -7.20
CA THR A 265 -13.35 2.97 -6.84
C THR A 265 -14.49 2.43 -7.69
N ALA A 266 -14.57 1.11 -7.81
CA ALA A 266 -15.66 0.43 -8.51
C ALA A 266 -16.07 -0.84 -7.73
N PRO A 267 -17.34 -1.27 -7.82
CA PRO A 267 -17.77 -2.52 -7.21
C PRO A 267 -17.01 -3.71 -7.82
N LEU A 268 -16.70 -4.68 -6.98
CA LEU A 268 -16.07 -5.94 -7.39
C LEU A 268 -17.09 -6.89 -8.02
N GLY A 269 -18.33 -6.86 -7.51
CA GLY A 269 -19.37 -7.81 -7.87
C GLY A 269 -19.19 -9.15 -7.17
N GLU A 270 -19.64 -10.23 -7.82
CA GLU A 270 -19.46 -11.59 -7.30
C GLU A 270 -17.97 -11.96 -7.24
N LEU A 271 -17.56 -12.54 -6.11
CA LEU A 271 -16.17 -12.91 -5.88
C LEU A 271 -15.88 -14.27 -6.53
N VAL A 272 -14.94 -14.28 -7.46
CA VAL A 272 -14.45 -15.46 -8.17
C VAL A 272 -12.97 -15.62 -7.86
N HIS A 273 -12.59 -16.78 -7.33
CA HIS A 273 -11.20 -17.11 -7.03
C HIS A 273 -10.44 -17.52 -8.31
N PRO A 274 -9.15 -17.16 -8.43
CA PRO A 274 -8.28 -17.70 -9.47
C PRO A 274 -7.95 -19.17 -9.18
N ASP A 275 -7.73 -19.97 -10.24
CA ASP A 275 -7.45 -21.40 -10.13
C ASP A 275 -6.10 -21.73 -9.46
N ALA A 276 -5.18 -20.77 -9.41
CA ALA A 276 -3.86 -20.94 -8.85
C ALA A 276 -3.32 -19.65 -8.22
N VAL A 277 -2.53 -19.84 -7.15
CA VAL A 277 -1.71 -18.78 -6.55
C VAL A 277 -0.43 -18.65 -7.36
N ALA A 278 -0.46 -17.80 -8.39
CA ALA A 278 0.66 -17.59 -9.31
C ALA A 278 0.79 -16.12 -9.71
N GLN A 279 2.03 -15.62 -9.67
CA GLN A 279 2.35 -14.23 -10.01
C GLN A 279 1.98 -13.88 -11.45
N ASP A 280 1.25 -12.77 -11.64
CA ASP A 280 0.99 -12.18 -12.95
C ASP A 280 2.14 -11.22 -13.34
N ILE A 281 3.13 -11.78 -14.03
CA ILE A 281 4.32 -11.04 -14.50
C ILE A 281 3.93 -9.87 -15.43
N ALA A 282 2.84 -10.02 -16.21
CA ALA A 282 2.40 -8.98 -17.13
C ALA A 282 1.78 -7.79 -16.37
N ALA A 283 1.03 -8.06 -15.30
CA ALA A 283 0.49 -7.06 -14.39
C ALA A 283 1.61 -6.30 -13.68
N ASP A 284 2.60 -7.01 -13.14
CA ASP A 284 3.72 -6.39 -12.41
C ASP A 284 4.56 -5.48 -13.31
N ARG A 285 4.88 -5.95 -14.52
CA ARG A 285 5.57 -5.14 -15.53
C ARG A 285 4.76 -3.91 -15.92
N TYR A 286 3.43 -4.01 -15.96
CA TYR A 286 2.57 -2.87 -16.25
C TYR A 286 2.65 -1.82 -15.13
N VAL A 287 2.52 -2.24 -13.87
CA VAL A 287 2.67 -1.36 -12.69
C VAL A 287 4.04 -0.70 -12.70
N PHE A 288 5.12 -1.46 -12.86
CA PHE A 288 6.46 -0.87 -12.87
C PHE A 288 6.60 0.23 -13.92
N ASN A 289 6.07 0.01 -15.13
CA ASN A 289 6.21 0.97 -16.21
C ASN A 289 5.34 2.23 -16.04
N HIS A 290 4.16 2.12 -15.45
CA HIS A 290 3.17 3.21 -15.42
C HIS A 290 3.03 3.88 -14.05
N THR A 291 3.31 3.16 -12.98
CA THR A 291 3.21 3.63 -11.59
C THR A 291 4.58 4.02 -11.04
N PHE A 292 5.60 3.18 -11.24
CA PHE A 292 6.96 3.42 -10.73
C PHE A 292 7.90 4.10 -11.75
N GLY A 293 7.35 4.69 -12.81
CA GLY A 293 8.10 5.44 -13.82
C GLY A 293 9.05 4.60 -14.68
N GLY A 294 8.89 3.27 -14.69
CA GLY A 294 9.76 2.36 -15.45
C GLY A 294 9.81 2.68 -16.95
N LYS A 295 8.72 3.17 -17.55
CA LYS A 295 8.69 3.56 -18.97
C LYS A 295 9.68 4.68 -19.28
N ALA A 296 9.78 5.69 -18.41
CA ALA A 296 10.72 6.80 -18.56
C ALA A 296 12.18 6.35 -18.36
N GLN A 297 12.40 5.35 -17.50
CA GLN A 297 13.74 4.80 -17.26
C GLN A 297 14.24 3.87 -18.40
N ARG A 298 13.34 3.40 -19.28
CA ARG A 298 13.67 2.56 -20.44
C ARG A 298 13.98 3.34 -21.70
N PHE A 299 13.44 4.55 -21.84
CA PHE A 299 13.63 5.37 -23.05
C PHE A 299 14.92 6.20 -22.98
N PRO A 300 15.70 6.28 -24.07
CA PRO A 300 16.98 6.97 -24.05
C PRO A 300 16.81 8.48 -24.16
N TRP A 301 17.25 9.22 -23.14
CA TRP A 301 17.88 10.53 -23.37
C TRP A 301 19.39 10.41 -23.52
N SER A 302 19.92 9.22 -23.82
CA SER A 302 21.20 9.12 -24.51
C SER A 302 21.00 9.49 -25.99
N VAL A 303 20.74 10.76 -26.27
CA VAL A 303 21.37 11.33 -27.47
C VAL A 303 22.84 11.39 -27.11
N PRO A 304 23.71 10.51 -27.62
CA PRO A 304 25.12 10.66 -27.35
C PRO A 304 25.48 12.09 -27.78
N ARG A 305 26.14 12.88 -26.92
CA ARG A 305 26.60 14.24 -27.28
C ARG A 305 27.33 14.28 -28.64
N ARG A 306 27.85 13.13 -29.10
CA ARG A 306 28.40 12.89 -30.44
C ARG A 306 27.40 13.01 -31.59
N ALA A 307 26.15 12.56 -31.45
CA ALA A 307 25.11 12.69 -32.49
C ALA A 307 24.60 14.14 -32.64
N ALA A 308 24.40 14.84 -31.52
CA ALA A 308 24.08 16.26 -31.52
C ALA A 308 25.22 17.11 -32.14
N GLY A 309 26.48 16.78 -31.82
CA GLY A 309 27.65 17.42 -32.41
C GLY A 309 27.91 17.07 -33.89
N PHE A 310 27.39 15.95 -34.38
CA PHE A 310 27.46 15.55 -35.79
C PHE A 310 26.40 16.28 -36.64
N LEU A 311 25.16 16.35 -36.16
CA LEU A 311 24.07 17.10 -36.79
C LEU A 311 24.37 18.61 -36.83
N TYR A 312 24.91 19.19 -35.75
CA TYR A 312 25.32 20.59 -35.69
C TYR A 312 26.45 20.92 -36.70
N ARG A 313 27.44 20.02 -36.87
CA ARG A 313 28.52 20.19 -37.85
C ARG A 313 28.05 20.04 -39.30
N ARG A 314 27.02 19.23 -39.55
CA ARG A 314 26.45 19.03 -40.89
C ARG A 314 25.59 20.22 -41.33
N LEU A 315 24.82 20.81 -40.41
CA LEU A 315 24.03 22.02 -40.65
C LEU A 315 24.88 23.29 -40.83
N LYS A 316 26.07 23.36 -40.23
CA LYS A 316 26.99 24.49 -40.40
C LYS A 316 27.76 24.44 -41.73
N ARG A 317 27.92 23.25 -42.33
CA ARG A 317 28.59 23.06 -43.64
C ARG A 317 27.68 23.27 -44.85
N SER A 318 26.36 23.34 -44.67
CA SER A 318 25.40 23.61 -45.75
C SER A 318 25.01 25.09 -45.88
N ARG A 319 25.74 26.00 -45.22
CA ARG A 319 25.53 27.45 -45.22
C ARG A 319 26.78 28.25 -45.65
N THR A 320 27.72 27.58 -46.30
CA THR A 320 28.88 28.15 -47.02
C THR A 320 28.85 27.61 -48.42
#